data_AF-A0A4Q2WV54-F1
#
_entry.id   AF-A0A4Q2WV54-F1
#
_cell.length_a   1.000
_cell.length_b   1.000
_cell.length_c   1.000
_cell.angle_alpha   90.00
_cell.angle_beta   90.00
_cell.angle_gamma   90.00
#
_symmetry.space_group_name_H-M   'P 1'
#
loop_
_entity.id
_entity.type
_entity.pdbx_description
1 polymer ?
#
loop_
_entity_poly.entity_id
_entity_poly.type
_entity_poly.pdbx_seq_one_letter_code
_entity_poly.pdbx_strand_id
1 'polypeptide(L)'
;MRFFLLVPFALALAAPATADVFDVTRADDPVPDGCLAADCSLREALEAAQATPGPDTILLGAGQYFVTRGDLAVFGNVTIEGAGRDATDLVASGSPAAMRVAAQSRFVLRDLAWAAIGGTAVAGDADQASITLERVDVPVGEVVIGTGSGGEGDLQVRHAEIGQVVGCLVADGVCEVSDSRTGFIAAMGERVALHVSRCETTRSEAGVIAYGGGTVLVEDSTIRGAARPLEVLQFGVPEATDVIVRRTRFIGNTGPLRVQRAATVRMDDVEFRDNVVAGDSLAEGDPAVLLADAGAAWRINRALFVGNRGGSGLDGAVVRVLGGANVVMNQVTFDDNTFHPDAGSGFGHSIGVYANSAEATVFWLFHATLRAAPSLPAGTQGSVLTVRGGTANVRVFNSLVHGSCAFGGGGVLFQAEGNIESPGDTCGLDGSNEVDVAPIQLHLGALGDHGGFTHTYLPALGSAMIDQAKATWCLFAALDQRRHLRPVDGESCDIGAVEAGAPSDSLFADGFDV
;
A
#
# COMPACT_ATOMS: atom_id res chain seq x y z
N MET A 1 -4.32 -55.32 -46.28
CA MET A 1 -5.04 -55.63 -45.03
C MET A 1 -4.40 -54.82 -43.91
N ARG A 2 -5.06 -53.78 -43.41
CA ARG A 2 -4.60 -52.94 -42.29
C ARG A 2 -5.32 -53.41 -41.02
N PHE A 3 -4.58 -53.89 -40.03
CA PHE A 3 -5.08 -54.26 -38.71
C PHE A 3 -5.36 -52.98 -37.91
N PHE A 4 -6.63 -52.73 -37.57
CA PHE A 4 -7.01 -51.74 -36.56
C PHE A 4 -6.77 -52.38 -35.17
N LEU A 5 -5.80 -51.85 -34.43
CA LEU A 5 -5.55 -52.22 -33.04
C LEU A 5 -6.59 -51.51 -32.18
N LEU A 6 -7.59 -52.24 -31.69
CA LEU A 6 -8.55 -51.78 -30.68
C LEU A 6 -7.82 -51.70 -29.33
N VAL A 7 -7.52 -50.49 -28.86
CA VAL A 7 -7.07 -50.24 -27.48
C VAL A 7 -8.32 -50.20 -26.60
N PRO A 8 -8.50 -51.10 -25.62
CA PRO A 8 -9.61 -51.04 -24.69
C PRO A 8 -9.42 -49.85 -23.74
N PHE A 9 -10.33 -48.88 -23.81
CA PHE A 9 -10.39 -47.75 -22.90
C PHE A 9 -10.97 -48.25 -21.57
N ALA A 10 -10.10 -48.57 -20.61
CA ALA A 10 -10.51 -48.94 -19.26
C ALA A 10 -11.00 -47.67 -18.53
N LEU A 11 -12.31 -47.53 -18.35
CA LEU A 11 -12.87 -46.54 -17.42
C LEU A 11 -12.48 -46.95 -15.99
N ALA A 12 -11.48 -46.29 -15.43
CA ALA A 12 -11.21 -46.36 -13.99
C ALA A 12 -12.38 -45.67 -13.25
N LEU A 13 -13.15 -46.44 -12.49
CA LEU A 13 -14.14 -45.90 -11.56
C LEU A 13 -13.37 -45.20 -10.43
N ALA A 14 -13.38 -43.86 -10.43
CA ALA A 14 -12.88 -43.09 -9.31
C ALA A 14 -13.75 -43.38 -8.07
N ALA A 15 -13.14 -43.82 -6.97
CA ALA A 15 -13.85 -43.96 -5.70
C ALA A 15 -14.36 -42.57 -5.26
N PRO A 16 -15.58 -42.48 -4.69
CA PRO A 16 -16.09 -41.21 -4.18
C PRO A 16 -15.16 -40.71 -3.06
N ALA A 17 -14.68 -39.47 -3.17
CA ALA A 17 -14.01 -38.80 -2.07
C ALA A 17 -15.04 -38.50 -0.98
N THR A 18 -14.86 -39.07 0.21
CA THR A 18 -15.71 -38.83 1.39
C THR A 18 -15.04 -37.81 2.28
N ALA A 19 -15.78 -36.78 2.69
CA ALA A 19 -15.35 -35.81 3.68
C ALA A 19 -15.79 -36.30 5.07
N ASP A 20 -14.85 -36.46 5.98
CA ASP A 20 -15.10 -36.85 7.37
C ASP A 20 -15.01 -35.65 8.32
N VAL A 21 -15.64 -35.81 9.48
CA VAL A 21 -15.63 -34.80 10.56
C VAL A 21 -15.04 -35.43 11.82
N PHE A 22 -14.01 -34.79 12.37
CA PHE A 22 -13.31 -35.24 13.56
C PHE A 22 -13.54 -34.25 14.72
N ASP A 23 -14.23 -34.70 15.76
CA ASP A 23 -14.45 -33.92 16.97
C ASP A 23 -13.27 -34.07 17.93
N VAL A 24 -12.55 -32.98 18.19
CA VAL A 24 -11.47 -32.97 19.20
C VAL A 24 -12.10 -32.88 20.59
N THR A 25 -11.89 -33.92 21.37
CA THR A 25 -12.55 -34.12 22.69
C THR A 25 -11.61 -33.88 23.86
N ARG A 26 -10.30 -33.79 23.62
CA ARG A 26 -9.29 -33.47 24.64
C ARG A 26 -8.38 -32.32 24.23
N ALA A 27 -7.88 -31.61 25.23
CA ALA A 27 -7.19 -30.34 25.06
C ALA A 27 -5.66 -30.45 25.18
N ASP A 28 -5.13 -31.61 25.53
CA ASP A 28 -3.70 -31.90 25.58
C ASP A 28 -3.19 -32.56 24.29
N ASP A 29 -1.86 -32.67 24.16
CA ASP A 29 -1.17 -33.26 23.00
C ASP A 29 -0.44 -34.55 23.45
N PRO A 30 -1.18 -35.68 23.59
CA PRO A 30 -0.63 -36.97 24.02
C PRO A 30 0.24 -37.63 22.93
N VAL A 31 0.84 -38.79 23.24
CA VAL A 31 1.37 -39.66 22.17
C VAL A 31 0.15 -40.12 21.36
N PRO A 32 0.13 -39.95 20.03
CA PRO A 32 -0.99 -40.42 19.23
C PRO A 32 -1.23 -41.92 19.43
N ASP A 33 -2.45 -42.30 19.79
CA ASP A 33 -2.94 -43.68 19.78
C ASP A 33 -4.24 -43.88 18.98
N GLY A 34 -4.70 -42.81 18.34
CA GLY A 34 -5.78 -42.78 17.36
C GLY A 34 -6.89 -41.82 17.77
N CYS A 35 -7.65 -41.29 16.80
CA CYS A 35 -8.78 -40.40 17.10
C CYS A 35 -10.02 -41.24 17.44
N LEU A 36 -10.32 -41.40 18.73
CA LEU A 36 -11.51 -42.09 19.22
C LEU A 36 -12.62 -41.10 19.61
N ALA A 37 -13.88 -41.53 19.56
CA ALA A 37 -15.05 -40.65 19.74
C ALA A 37 -15.12 -39.88 21.08
N ALA A 38 -14.35 -40.28 22.09
CA ALA A 38 -14.24 -39.58 23.39
C ALA A 38 -12.79 -39.36 23.82
N ASP A 39 -11.84 -39.66 22.94
CA ASP A 39 -10.41 -39.57 23.19
C ASP A 39 -9.72 -39.26 21.86
N CYS A 40 -9.82 -38.00 21.45
CA CYS A 40 -9.20 -37.51 20.22
C CYS A 40 -8.62 -36.12 20.46
N SER A 41 -7.30 -36.03 20.40
CA SER A 41 -6.54 -34.78 20.41
C SER A 41 -6.48 -34.15 19.02
N LEU A 42 -6.05 -32.88 18.94
CA LEU A 42 -5.86 -32.18 17.66
C LEU A 42 -4.86 -32.91 16.75
N ARG A 43 -3.77 -33.46 17.31
CA ARG A 43 -2.78 -34.21 16.55
C ARG A 43 -3.36 -35.49 15.96
N GLU A 44 -4.12 -36.24 16.77
CA GLU A 44 -4.78 -37.47 16.31
C GLU A 44 -5.86 -37.20 15.26
N ALA A 45 -6.61 -36.09 15.39
CA ALA A 45 -7.58 -35.67 14.39
C ALA A 45 -6.92 -35.36 13.04
N LEU A 46 -5.76 -34.70 13.05
CA LEU A 46 -4.98 -34.42 11.83
C LEU A 46 -4.42 -35.71 11.20
N GLU A 47 -3.90 -36.64 12.01
CA GLU A 47 -3.44 -37.95 11.53
C GLU A 47 -4.59 -38.79 10.95
N ALA A 48 -5.78 -38.71 11.55
CA ALA A 48 -6.98 -39.37 11.04
C ALA A 48 -7.44 -38.76 9.70
N ALA A 49 -7.47 -37.43 9.58
CA ALA A 49 -7.78 -36.72 8.34
C ALA A 49 -6.78 -37.02 7.21
N GLN A 50 -5.50 -37.27 7.53
CA GLN A 50 -4.54 -37.70 6.52
C GLN A 50 -4.88 -39.07 5.92
N ALA A 51 -5.57 -39.94 6.66
CA ALA A 51 -5.93 -41.28 6.21
C ALA A 51 -7.16 -41.29 5.27
N THR A 52 -7.83 -40.16 5.09
CA THR A 52 -9.06 -40.00 4.32
C THR A 52 -8.81 -39.24 3.01
N PRO A 53 -9.35 -39.70 1.86
CA PRO A 53 -9.08 -39.09 0.55
C PRO A 53 -9.97 -37.85 0.24
N GLY A 54 -10.51 -37.15 1.23
CA GLY A 54 -11.50 -36.07 1.05
C GLY A 54 -11.16 -34.76 1.79
N PRO A 55 -12.02 -33.72 1.63
CA PRO A 55 -11.89 -32.46 2.36
C PRO A 55 -12.48 -32.59 3.76
N ASP A 56 -11.64 -32.88 4.74
CA ASP A 56 -12.08 -33.19 6.10
C ASP A 56 -12.20 -31.94 6.98
N THR A 57 -13.03 -32.05 8.02
CA THR A 57 -13.23 -30.98 9.00
C THR A 57 -12.87 -31.46 10.39
N ILE A 58 -12.07 -30.68 11.12
CA ILE A 58 -11.71 -30.91 12.51
C ILE A 58 -12.39 -29.83 13.35
N LEU A 59 -13.22 -30.25 14.29
CA LEU A 59 -13.99 -29.37 15.15
C LEU A 59 -13.30 -29.22 16.52
N LEU A 60 -13.08 -27.98 16.91
CA LEU A 60 -12.58 -27.60 18.23
C LEU A 60 -13.72 -26.94 19.02
N GLY A 61 -14.06 -27.52 20.16
CA GLY A 61 -14.96 -26.88 21.12
C GLY A 61 -14.34 -25.63 21.76
N ALA A 62 -15.11 -25.01 22.64
CA ALA A 62 -14.58 -23.94 23.48
C ALA A 62 -13.55 -24.50 24.49
N GLY A 63 -12.41 -23.83 24.64
CA GLY A 63 -11.33 -24.26 25.52
C GLY A 63 -9.94 -23.89 24.99
N GLN A 64 -8.93 -24.26 25.78
CA GLN A 64 -7.52 -24.11 25.43
C GLN A 64 -6.94 -25.46 25.02
N TYR A 65 -6.36 -25.52 23.82
CA TYR A 65 -5.73 -26.72 23.28
C TYR A 65 -4.23 -26.50 23.19
N PHE A 66 -3.46 -27.35 23.88
CA PHE A 66 -2.01 -27.22 23.99
C PHE A 66 -1.30 -28.13 22.99
N VAL A 67 -0.46 -27.55 22.14
CA VAL A 67 0.43 -28.26 21.21
C VAL A 67 1.84 -28.24 21.80
N THR A 68 2.31 -29.42 22.23
CA THR A 68 3.55 -29.53 23.03
C THR A 68 4.58 -30.49 22.44
N ARG A 69 4.22 -31.30 21.44
CA ARG A 69 5.07 -32.32 20.83
C ARG A 69 5.71 -31.88 19.51
N GLY A 70 5.81 -30.58 19.28
CA GLY A 70 6.33 -29.99 18.05
C GLY A 70 5.24 -29.76 16.99
N ASP A 71 5.69 -29.52 15.76
CA ASP A 71 4.86 -29.14 14.62
C ASP A 71 3.66 -30.08 14.42
N LEU A 72 2.50 -29.51 14.11
CA LEU A 72 1.34 -30.23 13.59
C LEU A 72 1.43 -30.24 12.06
N ALA A 73 1.51 -31.43 11.46
CA ALA A 73 1.56 -31.57 10.01
C ALA A 73 0.13 -31.64 9.43
N VAL A 74 -0.13 -30.87 8.39
CA VAL A 74 -1.38 -30.90 7.61
C VAL A 74 -1.09 -31.46 6.24
N PHE A 75 -1.81 -32.52 5.87
CA PHE A 75 -1.76 -33.15 4.55
C PHE A 75 -3.15 -33.16 3.94
N GLY A 76 -3.23 -32.98 2.61
CA GLY A 76 -4.49 -33.02 1.90
C GLY A 76 -5.34 -31.78 2.15
N ASN A 77 -6.67 -31.95 2.20
CA ASN A 77 -7.62 -30.86 2.32
C ASN A 77 -8.23 -30.88 3.71
N VAL A 78 -7.82 -29.96 4.59
CA VAL A 78 -8.28 -29.93 5.98
C VAL A 78 -8.82 -28.56 6.35
N THR A 79 -9.98 -28.54 7.01
CA THR A 79 -10.51 -27.38 7.72
C THR A 79 -10.44 -27.61 9.21
N ILE A 80 -9.85 -26.67 9.97
CA ILE A 80 -9.98 -26.61 11.43
C ILE A 80 -10.94 -25.46 11.76
N GLU A 81 -11.97 -25.76 12.53
CA GLU A 81 -12.99 -24.81 12.95
C GLU A 81 -13.12 -24.79 14.47
N GLY A 82 -12.92 -23.61 15.05
CA GLY A 82 -13.19 -23.36 16.47
C GLY A 82 -14.62 -22.88 16.73
N ALA A 83 -14.96 -22.77 18.01
CA ALA A 83 -16.24 -22.24 18.49
C ALA A 83 -16.31 -20.70 18.47
N GLY A 84 -15.27 -20.02 17.97
CA GLY A 84 -15.10 -18.57 17.94
C GLY A 84 -13.75 -18.13 18.51
N ARG A 85 -13.23 -17.00 18.02
CA ARG A 85 -11.93 -16.44 18.44
C ARG A 85 -11.78 -16.15 19.95
N ASP A 86 -12.90 -15.87 20.61
CA ASP A 86 -12.94 -15.63 22.06
C ASP A 86 -13.25 -16.90 22.88
N ALA A 87 -13.49 -18.03 22.21
CA ALA A 87 -13.96 -19.28 22.82
C ALA A 87 -12.96 -20.43 22.66
N THR A 88 -12.26 -20.51 21.54
CA THR A 88 -11.28 -21.55 21.22
C THR A 88 -9.89 -20.93 21.08
N ASP A 89 -8.93 -21.42 21.85
CA ASP A 89 -7.55 -20.93 21.89
C ASP A 89 -6.57 -22.08 21.67
N LEU A 90 -5.77 -21.98 20.61
CA LEU A 90 -4.66 -22.88 20.32
C LEU A 90 -3.37 -22.30 20.89
N VAL A 91 -2.75 -23.04 21.82
CA VAL A 91 -1.50 -22.61 22.46
C VAL A 91 -0.39 -23.55 22.02
N ALA A 92 0.58 -23.01 21.27
CA ALA A 92 1.72 -23.77 20.80
C ALA A 92 3.03 -23.14 21.29
N SER A 93 3.94 -23.98 21.79
CA SER A 93 5.31 -23.60 22.12
C SER A 93 6.27 -24.52 21.38
N GLY A 94 6.94 -24.04 20.33
CA GLY A 94 7.84 -24.89 19.54
C GLY A 94 8.29 -24.29 18.21
N SER A 95 9.48 -24.70 17.75
CA SER A 95 10.20 -24.23 16.56
C SER A 95 10.33 -25.37 15.53
N PRO A 96 10.26 -25.09 14.21
CA PRO A 96 10.16 -23.77 13.59
C PRO A 96 8.73 -23.27 13.35
N ALA A 97 7.72 -24.16 13.26
CA ALA A 97 6.33 -23.78 13.02
C ALA A 97 5.34 -24.59 13.85
N ALA A 98 4.33 -23.95 14.45
CA ALA A 98 3.29 -24.68 15.20
C ALA A 98 2.43 -25.56 14.28
N MET A 99 2.11 -25.06 13.08
CA MET A 99 1.41 -25.79 12.02
C MET A 99 2.21 -25.76 10.73
N ARG A 100 2.36 -26.92 10.10
CA ARG A 100 3.07 -27.08 8.84
C ARG A 100 2.17 -27.72 7.79
N VAL A 101 1.78 -26.93 6.80
CA VAL A 101 0.98 -27.36 5.66
C VAL A 101 1.89 -27.91 4.58
N ALA A 102 1.72 -29.17 4.24
CA ALA A 102 2.56 -29.86 3.26
C ALA A 102 2.30 -29.36 1.83
N ALA A 103 3.21 -29.73 0.91
CA ALA A 103 3.02 -29.55 -0.52
C ALA A 103 1.66 -30.10 -1.00
N GLN A 104 1.08 -29.47 -2.02
CA GLN A 104 -0.17 -29.87 -2.67
C GLN A 104 -1.36 -30.00 -1.71
N SER A 105 -1.30 -29.35 -0.55
CA SER A 105 -2.32 -29.41 0.50
C SER A 105 -3.09 -28.09 0.61
N ARG A 106 -4.36 -28.18 0.98
CA ARG A 106 -5.23 -27.02 1.24
C ARG A 106 -5.61 -27.01 2.71
N PHE A 107 -5.30 -25.91 3.38
CA PHE A 107 -5.59 -25.72 4.80
C PHE A 107 -6.48 -24.51 5.01
N VAL A 108 -7.59 -24.71 5.73
CA VAL A 108 -8.46 -23.64 6.19
C VAL A 108 -8.46 -23.64 7.72
N LEU A 109 -8.18 -22.49 8.31
CA LEU A 109 -8.30 -22.25 9.74
C LEU A 109 -9.33 -21.16 9.98
N ARG A 110 -10.33 -21.43 10.81
CA ARG A 110 -11.36 -20.44 11.12
C ARG A 110 -11.87 -20.47 12.55
N ASP A 111 -12.35 -19.31 12.98
CA ASP A 111 -13.12 -19.13 14.20
C ASP A 111 -12.38 -19.52 15.49
N LEU A 112 -11.11 -19.10 15.64
CA LEU A 112 -10.31 -19.36 16.85
C LEU A 112 -9.17 -18.35 17.05
N ALA A 113 -8.60 -18.33 18.25
CA ALA A 113 -7.35 -17.65 18.55
C ALA A 113 -6.18 -18.63 18.56
N TRP A 114 -4.97 -18.16 18.23
CA TRP A 114 -3.75 -18.95 18.23
C TRP A 114 -2.56 -18.16 18.81
N ALA A 115 -2.12 -18.53 20.00
CA ALA A 115 -0.85 -18.09 20.56
C ALA A 115 0.30 -19.03 20.17
N ALA A 116 1.05 -18.68 19.11
CA ALA A 116 2.28 -19.39 18.72
C ALA A 116 3.51 -18.69 19.31
N ILE A 117 3.95 -19.17 20.49
CA ILE A 117 5.04 -18.54 21.23
C ILE A 117 6.38 -19.03 20.67
N GLY A 118 7.18 -18.12 20.13
CA GLY A 118 8.59 -18.37 19.75
C GLY A 118 8.83 -18.86 18.33
N GLY A 119 7.87 -18.72 17.40
CA GLY A 119 8.05 -19.12 16.00
C GLY A 119 6.89 -18.75 15.06
N THR A 120 6.79 -19.44 13.94
CA THR A 120 5.71 -19.29 12.96
C THR A 120 4.45 -20.02 13.46
N ALA A 121 3.29 -19.38 13.42
CA ALA A 121 2.02 -20.02 13.76
C ALA A 121 1.60 -21.01 12.68
N VAL A 122 1.59 -20.56 11.43
CA VAL A 122 1.23 -21.39 10.27
C VAL A 122 2.27 -21.20 9.17
N ALA A 123 2.90 -22.30 8.76
CA ALA A 123 3.87 -22.35 7.68
C ALA A 123 3.37 -23.28 6.56
N GLY A 124 3.32 -22.78 5.33
CA GLY A 124 3.05 -23.60 4.14
C GLY A 124 4.33 -23.95 3.38
N ASP A 125 4.35 -25.13 2.77
CA ASP A 125 5.31 -25.48 1.73
C ASP A 125 5.11 -24.58 0.49
N ALA A 126 6.17 -24.39 -0.29
CA ALA A 126 6.13 -23.60 -1.51
C ALA A 126 5.60 -24.39 -2.72
N ASP A 127 5.40 -25.70 -2.62
CA ASP A 127 4.97 -26.55 -3.75
C ASP A 127 3.46 -26.81 -3.75
N GLN A 128 2.69 -25.86 -4.29
CA GLN A 128 1.24 -25.88 -4.48
C GLN A 128 0.42 -25.97 -3.18
N ALA A 129 0.92 -25.42 -2.07
CA ALA A 129 0.12 -25.30 -0.85
C ALA A 129 -0.85 -24.11 -0.95
N SER A 130 -2.01 -24.23 -0.31
CA SER A 130 -2.99 -23.15 -0.18
C SER A 130 -3.44 -23.01 1.27
N ILE A 131 -3.32 -21.81 1.83
CA ILE A 131 -3.68 -21.50 3.21
C ILE A 131 -4.76 -20.43 3.23
N THR A 132 -5.83 -20.66 4.00
CA THR A 132 -6.86 -19.66 4.26
C THR A 132 -7.07 -19.50 5.76
N LEU A 133 -6.92 -18.27 6.26
CA LEU A 133 -7.29 -17.89 7.62
C LEU A 133 -8.52 -17.00 7.57
N GLU A 134 -9.57 -17.34 8.31
CA GLU A 134 -10.82 -16.59 8.37
C GLU A 134 -11.29 -16.42 9.81
N ARG A 135 -11.42 -15.16 10.30
CA ARG A 135 -11.80 -14.90 11.70
C ARG A 135 -10.86 -15.58 12.71
N VAL A 136 -9.55 -15.40 12.47
CA VAL A 136 -8.48 -15.95 13.31
C VAL A 136 -7.68 -14.82 13.95
N ASP A 137 -7.39 -14.95 15.23
CA ASP A 137 -6.52 -14.03 15.97
C ASP A 137 -5.18 -14.71 16.27
N VAL A 138 -4.08 -14.20 15.72
CA VAL A 138 -2.70 -14.66 15.94
C VAL A 138 -1.90 -13.52 16.60
N PRO A 139 -2.03 -13.29 17.91
CA PRO A 139 -1.36 -12.16 18.58
C PRO A 139 0.17 -12.29 18.57
N VAL A 140 0.67 -13.52 18.60
CA VAL A 140 2.10 -13.86 18.51
C VAL A 140 2.29 -14.99 17.51
N GLY A 141 3.34 -14.85 16.71
CA GLY A 141 3.69 -15.77 15.64
C GLY A 141 3.33 -15.27 14.25
N GLU A 142 4.01 -15.85 13.27
CA GLU A 142 3.95 -15.46 11.86
C GLU A 142 2.99 -16.37 11.08
N VAL A 143 2.36 -15.85 10.02
CA VAL A 143 1.61 -16.65 9.05
C VAL A 143 2.33 -16.54 7.71
N VAL A 144 2.93 -17.64 7.27
CA VAL A 144 3.82 -17.63 6.11
C VAL A 144 3.53 -18.81 5.19
N ILE A 145 3.54 -18.59 3.88
CA ILE A 145 3.68 -19.65 2.88
C ILE A 145 5.03 -19.53 2.19
N GLY A 146 5.71 -20.65 1.95
CA GLY A 146 6.96 -20.71 1.20
C GLY A 146 8.23 -20.58 2.04
N THR A 147 8.47 -21.53 2.95
CA THR A 147 9.72 -21.56 3.77
C THR A 147 10.98 -21.99 2.99
N GLY A 148 10.95 -21.98 1.65
CA GLY A 148 12.06 -22.32 0.75
C GLY A 148 11.90 -21.63 -0.62
N SER A 149 13.01 -21.27 -1.26
CA SER A 149 12.98 -20.56 -2.55
C SER A 149 12.56 -21.49 -3.70
N GLY A 150 11.35 -21.30 -4.22
CA GLY A 150 10.87 -21.97 -5.43
C GLY A 150 9.51 -22.65 -5.24
N GLY A 151 8.58 -22.48 -6.19
CA GLY A 151 7.28 -23.15 -6.20
C GLY A 151 6.09 -22.19 -6.27
N GLU A 152 4.88 -22.74 -6.31
CA GLU A 152 3.60 -22.04 -6.38
C GLU A 152 2.86 -22.11 -5.05
N GLY A 153 2.29 -21.02 -4.54
CA GLY A 153 1.47 -21.12 -3.33
C GLY A 153 0.57 -19.92 -3.08
N ASP A 154 -0.57 -20.18 -2.45
CA ASP A 154 -1.59 -19.18 -2.15
C ASP A 154 -1.80 -19.00 -0.65
N LEU A 155 -1.89 -17.74 -0.21
CA LEU A 155 -2.26 -17.39 1.15
C LEU A 155 -3.36 -16.35 1.14
N GLN A 156 -4.46 -16.66 1.81
CA GLN A 156 -5.60 -15.78 2.01
C GLN A 156 -5.82 -15.55 3.50
N VAL A 157 -5.88 -14.29 3.92
CA VAL A 157 -6.17 -13.89 5.30
C VAL A 157 -7.32 -12.90 5.28
N ARG A 158 -8.42 -13.23 5.95
CA ARG A 158 -9.62 -12.39 6.00
C ARG A 158 -10.25 -12.29 7.38
N HIS A 159 -10.75 -11.11 7.72
CA HIS A 159 -11.40 -10.84 9.01
C HIS A 159 -10.53 -11.26 10.22
N ALA A 160 -9.21 -11.08 10.12
CA ALA A 160 -8.24 -11.63 11.06
C ALA A 160 -7.41 -10.55 11.76
N GLU A 161 -6.83 -10.89 12.91
CA GLU A 161 -5.84 -10.06 13.61
C GLU A 161 -4.50 -10.83 13.72
N ILE A 162 -3.49 -10.42 12.94
CA ILE A 162 -2.17 -11.08 12.90
C ILE A 162 -1.12 -10.12 13.46
N GLY A 163 -0.69 -10.32 14.71
CA GLY A 163 0.19 -9.39 15.42
C GLY A 163 1.63 -9.27 14.86
N GLN A 164 2.05 -10.19 13.99
CA GLN A 164 3.38 -10.20 13.37
C GLN A 164 3.29 -10.00 11.85
N VAL A 165 3.67 -11.00 11.06
CA VAL A 165 3.75 -10.92 9.59
C VAL A 165 2.73 -11.85 8.95
N VAL A 166 2.16 -11.38 7.85
CA VAL A 166 1.52 -12.22 6.83
C VAL A 166 2.45 -12.24 5.61
N GLY A 167 3.01 -13.40 5.29
CA GLY A 167 4.10 -13.54 4.33
C GLY A 167 3.84 -14.56 3.23
N CYS A 168 4.08 -14.18 1.98
CA CYS A 168 4.09 -15.08 0.83
C CYS A 168 5.49 -15.11 0.22
N LEU A 169 6.21 -16.20 0.41
CA LEU A 169 7.62 -16.38 0.04
C LEU A 169 7.76 -17.51 -0.99
N VAL A 170 7.05 -17.39 -2.11
CA VAL A 170 6.93 -18.43 -3.15
C VAL A 170 7.43 -17.87 -4.49
N ALA A 171 7.73 -18.71 -5.50
CA ALA A 171 8.10 -18.17 -6.81
C ALA A 171 6.88 -17.54 -7.50
N ASP A 172 5.73 -18.21 -7.44
CA ASP A 172 4.48 -17.82 -8.08
C ASP A 172 3.30 -17.99 -7.11
N GLY A 173 2.23 -17.21 -7.27
CA GLY A 173 0.99 -17.42 -6.52
C GLY A 173 0.28 -16.12 -6.11
N VAL A 174 -0.67 -16.23 -5.20
CA VAL A 174 -1.49 -15.11 -4.73
C VAL A 174 -1.39 -14.94 -3.22
N CYS A 175 -1.13 -13.70 -2.81
CA CYS A 175 -1.14 -13.24 -1.43
C CYS A 175 -2.29 -12.26 -1.25
N GLU A 176 -3.37 -12.67 -0.59
CA GLU A 176 -4.54 -11.82 -0.36
C GLU A 176 -4.76 -11.59 1.13
N VAL A 177 -4.84 -10.32 1.52
CA VAL A 177 -5.17 -9.92 2.89
C VAL A 177 -6.32 -8.92 2.84
N SER A 178 -7.44 -9.26 3.44
CA SER A 178 -8.64 -8.44 3.44
C SER A 178 -9.28 -8.27 4.81
N ASP A 179 -9.87 -7.10 5.07
CA ASP A 179 -10.67 -6.85 6.29
C ASP A 179 -9.93 -7.22 7.59
N SER A 180 -8.62 -6.99 7.64
CA SER A 180 -7.74 -7.55 8.67
C SER A 180 -6.81 -6.49 9.28
N ARG A 181 -6.35 -6.74 10.51
CA ARG A 181 -5.25 -5.98 11.11
C ARG A 181 -4.01 -6.87 11.14
N THR A 182 -2.89 -6.35 10.65
CA THR A 182 -1.63 -7.09 10.65
C THR A 182 -0.49 -6.25 11.24
N GLY A 183 0.60 -6.88 11.65
CA GLY A 183 1.83 -6.15 11.94
C GLY A 183 2.38 -5.56 10.64
N PHE A 184 2.72 -6.42 9.68
CA PHE A 184 3.02 -6.04 8.29
C PHE A 184 2.72 -7.18 7.30
N ILE A 185 2.71 -6.86 6.01
CA ILE A 185 2.40 -7.80 4.93
C ILE A 185 3.59 -7.86 3.96
N ALA A 186 4.00 -9.07 3.56
CA ALA A 186 5.10 -9.27 2.65
C ALA A 186 4.75 -10.28 1.54
N ALA A 187 5.10 -9.95 0.30
CA ALA A 187 5.13 -10.88 -0.81
C ALA A 187 6.53 -10.84 -1.45
N MET A 188 7.14 -12.01 -1.63
CA MET A 188 8.46 -12.16 -2.24
C MET A 188 8.44 -13.33 -3.20
N GLY A 189 8.76 -13.08 -4.47
CA GLY A 189 8.73 -14.10 -5.51
C GLY A 189 8.92 -13.56 -6.91
N GLU A 190 8.95 -14.42 -7.92
CA GLU A 190 9.02 -14.00 -9.32
C GLU A 190 7.69 -13.36 -9.74
N ARG A 191 6.55 -14.03 -9.52
CA ARG A 191 5.22 -13.57 -9.95
C ARG A 191 4.15 -13.76 -8.87
N VAL A 192 4.40 -13.22 -7.66
CA VAL A 192 3.41 -13.23 -6.57
C VAL A 192 2.50 -12.01 -6.66
N ALA A 193 1.20 -12.23 -6.90
CA ALA A 193 0.19 -11.18 -6.87
C ALA A 193 -0.16 -10.85 -5.41
N LEU A 194 0.10 -9.63 -4.97
CA LEU A 194 -0.21 -9.14 -3.63
C LEU A 194 -1.43 -8.21 -3.67
N HIS A 195 -2.52 -8.64 -3.04
CA HIS A 195 -3.75 -7.85 -2.88
C HIS A 195 -4.02 -7.57 -1.40
N VAL A 196 -4.07 -6.29 -1.02
CA VAL A 196 -4.34 -5.83 0.33
C VAL A 196 -5.57 -4.92 0.30
N SER A 197 -6.66 -5.30 0.95
CA SER A 197 -7.91 -4.52 0.92
C SER A 197 -8.52 -4.32 2.31
N ARG A 198 -8.91 -3.10 2.66
CA ARG A 198 -9.54 -2.79 3.98
C ARG A 198 -8.70 -3.28 5.17
N CYS A 199 -7.39 -3.09 5.08
CA CYS A 199 -6.44 -3.56 6.09
C CYS A 199 -5.79 -2.42 6.87
N GLU A 200 -5.35 -2.72 8.09
CA GLU A 200 -4.49 -1.82 8.88
C GLU A 200 -3.18 -2.51 9.27
N THR A 201 -2.04 -1.88 8.98
CA THR A 201 -0.72 -2.33 9.45
C THR A 201 -0.27 -1.53 10.66
N THR A 202 0.35 -2.20 11.64
CA THR A 202 0.59 -1.62 12.98
C THR A 202 2.02 -1.70 13.49
N ARG A 203 2.93 -2.45 12.82
CA ARG A 203 4.33 -2.55 13.26
C ARG A 203 5.19 -1.40 12.76
N SER A 204 6.18 -1.06 13.57
CA SER A 204 7.11 0.03 13.26
C SER A 204 8.14 -0.31 12.18
N GLU A 205 8.31 -1.58 11.82
CA GLU A 205 9.33 -2.00 10.87
C GLU A 205 8.92 -1.79 9.40
N ALA A 206 7.70 -2.20 9.05
CA ALA A 206 7.21 -2.19 7.68
C ALA A 206 5.67 -2.15 7.64
N GLY A 207 5.12 -1.70 6.53
CA GLY A 207 3.70 -1.78 6.21
C GLY A 207 3.43 -2.88 5.19
N VAL A 208 3.68 -2.56 3.91
CA VAL A 208 3.53 -3.49 2.78
C VAL A 208 4.86 -3.61 2.04
N ILE A 209 5.34 -4.84 1.89
CA ILE A 209 6.56 -5.17 1.16
C ILE A 209 6.21 -6.09 -0.02
N ALA A 210 6.67 -5.76 -1.22
CA ALA A 210 6.49 -6.60 -2.40
C ALA A 210 7.77 -6.68 -3.24
N TYR A 211 8.38 -7.85 -3.29
CA TYR A 211 9.64 -8.11 -3.99
C TYR A 211 9.39 -9.07 -5.15
N GLY A 212 9.50 -8.58 -6.38
CA GLY A 212 9.17 -9.37 -7.56
C GLY A 212 8.48 -8.62 -8.69
N GLY A 213 8.04 -9.37 -9.70
CA GLY A 213 7.32 -8.86 -10.87
C GLY A 213 5.79 -8.90 -10.76
N GLY A 214 5.23 -9.57 -9.75
CA GLY A 214 3.79 -9.73 -9.57
C GLY A 214 3.04 -8.44 -9.24
N THR A 215 1.72 -8.45 -9.44
CA THR A 215 0.84 -7.28 -9.24
C THR A 215 0.82 -6.88 -7.78
N VAL A 216 0.78 -5.58 -7.51
CA VAL A 216 0.62 -5.06 -6.15
C VAL A 216 -0.60 -4.16 -6.14
N LEU A 217 -1.65 -4.54 -5.41
CA LEU A 217 -2.85 -3.76 -5.20
C LEU A 217 -3.02 -3.51 -3.70
N VAL A 218 -3.02 -2.25 -3.30
CA VAL A 218 -3.35 -1.81 -1.93
C VAL A 218 -4.56 -0.88 -2.00
N GLU A 219 -5.64 -1.25 -1.33
CA GLU A 219 -6.88 -0.49 -1.39
C GLU A 219 -7.59 -0.35 -0.05
N ASP A 220 -8.27 0.79 0.15
CA ASP A 220 -9.11 1.03 1.33
C ASP A 220 -8.39 0.80 2.66
N SER A 221 -7.07 0.96 2.66
CA SER A 221 -6.20 0.48 3.72
C SER A 221 -5.52 1.64 4.45
N THR A 222 -5.00 1.34 5.63
CA THR A 222 -4.26 2.31 6.43
C THR A 222 -2.92 1.72 6.88
N ILE A 223 -1.84 2.38 6.47
CA ILE A 223 -0.47 2.01 6.78
C ILE A 223 0.09 3.01 7.80
N ARG A 224 0.36 2.57 9.03
CA ARG A 224 0.76 3.46 10.12
C ARG A 224 2.07 3.08 10.76
N GLY A 225 2.83 4.10 11.16
CA GLY A 225 3.99 3.95 12.04
C GLY A 225 5.18 3.20 11.44
N ALA A 226 5.13 2.79 10.18
CA ALA A 226 6.11 1.92 9.56
C ALA A 226 7.37 2.68 9.12
N ALA A 227 8.54 2.08 9.33
CA ALA A 227 9.81 2.56 8.77
C ALA A 227 9.93 2.26 7.26
N ARG A 228 9.17 1.30 6.76
CA ARG A 228 9.01 0.99 5.32
C ARG A 228 7.51 0.87 5.00
N PRO A 229 6.80 2.00 4.86
CA PRO A 229 5.35 1.99 4.67
C PRO A 229 4.91 1.20 3.43
N LEU A 230 5.56 1.48 2.28
CA LEU A 230 5.39 0.72 1.05
C LEU A 230 6.76 0.59 0.40
N GLU A 231 7.26 -0.65 0.29
CA GLU A 231 8.52 -0.95 -0.38
C GLU A 231 8.29 -1.99 -1.47
N VAL A 232 8.51 -1.59 -2.72
CA VAL A 232 8.37 -2.48 -3.88
C VAL A 232 9.69 -2.53 -4.65
N LEU A 233 10.29 -3.71 -4.73
CA LEU A 233 11.60 -3.91 -5.36
C LEU A 233 11.51 -4.98 -6.45
N GLN A 234 12.33 -4.84 -7.48
CA GLN A 234 12.43 -5.82 -8.57
C GLN A 234 13.53 -6.84 -8.30
N PHE A 235 13.21 -8.13 -8.45
CA PHE A 235 14.19 -9.23 -8.41
C PHE A 235 13.96 -10.19 -9.57
N GLY A 236 15.02 -10.49 -10.33
CA GLY A 236 15.08 -11.62 -11.27
C GLY A 236 14.23 -11.53 -12.55
N VAL A 237 13.08 -10.85 -12.51
CA VAL A 237 12.14 -10.74 -13.64
C VAL A 237 12.38 -9.45 -14.43
N PRO A 238 12.45 -9.49 -15.77
CA PRO A 238 12.69 -8.30 -16.60
C PRO A 238 11.44 -7.41 -16.78
N GLU A 239 10.24 -7.97 -16.67
CA GLU A 239 8.97 -7.24 -16.86
C GLU A 239 8.16 -7.25 -15.58
N ALA A 240 7.96 -6.06 -15.01
CA ALA A 240 7.18 -5.88 -13.81
C ALA A 240 5.78 -5.34 -14.15
N THR A 241 4.80 -5.79 -13.39
CA THR A 241 3.42 -5.28 -13.50
C THR A 241 3.27 -3.92 -12.81
N ASP A 242 2.11 -3.29 -12.93
CA ASP A 242 1.83 -2.03 -12.23
C ASP A 242 1.66 -2.22 -10.72
N VAL A 243 1.93 -1.15 -9.97
CA VAL A 243 1.62 -0.99 -8.55
C VAL A 243 0.43 -0.06 -8.44
N ILE A 244 -0.66 -0.51 -7.84
CA ILE A 244 -1.90 0.25 -7.68
C ILE A 244 -2.16 0.47 -6.20
N VAL A 245 -2.29 1.73 -5.81
CA VAL A 245 -2.67 2.14 -4.46
C VAL A 245 -3.89 3.04 -4.56
N ARG A 246 -5.00 2.66 -3.94
CA ARG A 246 -6.23 3.47 -3.97
C ARG A 246 -6.88 3.63 -2.61
N ARG A 247 -7.47 4.80 -2.33
CA ARG A 247 -8.21 5.04 -1.06
C ARG A 247 -7.40 4.62 0.18
N THR A 248 -6.11 4.94 0.19
CA THR A 248 -5.16 4.45 1.20
C THR A 248 -4.51 5.59 1.97
N ARG A 249 -4.34 5.41 3.28
CA ARG A 249 -3.73 6.39 4.17
C ARG A 249 -2.37 5.93 4.69
N PHE A 250 -1.37 6.78 4.59
CA PHE A 250 -0.03 6.62 5.14
C PHE A 250 0.15 7.62 6.29
N ILE A 251 0.14 7.14 7.53
CA ILE A 251 0.05 8.00 8.72
C ILE A 251 1.19 7.74 9.70
N GLY A 252 1.94 8.77 10.07
CA GLY A 252 2.96 8.66 11.11
C GLY A 252 4.11 7.71 10.77
N ASN A 253 4.34 7.42 9.49
CA ASN A 253 5.42 6.55 9.04
C ASN A 253 6.76 7.27 9.17
N THR A 254 7.83 6.49 9.36
CA THR A 254 9.17 7.00 9.70
C THR A 254 10.21 6.80 8.61
N GLY A 255 9.82 6.18 7.50
CA GLY A 255 10.65 6.08 6.29
C GLY A 255 9.87 6.27 5.00
N PRO A 256 10.56 6.22 3.86
CA PRO A 256 9.96 6.54 2.57
C PRO A 256 9.01 5.45 2.08
N LEU A 257 8.01 5.87 1.31
CA LEU A 257 7.48 5.02 0.24
C LEU A 257 8.52 4.96 -0.88
N ARG A 258 8.86 3.75 -1.30
CA ARG A 258 9.90 3.49 -2.30
C ARG A 258 9.45 2.39 -3.26
N VAL A 259 9.52 2.68 -4.55
CA VAL A 259 9.28 1.69 -5.61
C VAL A 259 10.47 1.72 -6.57
N GLN A 260 11.30 0.68 -6.51
CA GLN A 260 12.45 0.49 -7.40
C GLN A 260 12.18 -0.69 -8.33
N ARG A 261 11.23 -0.47 -9.23
CA ARG A 261 10.73 -1.47 -10.15
C ARG A 261 10.27 -0.78 -11.42
N ALA A 262 10.68 -1.31 -12.57
CA ALA A 262 10.32 -0.80 -13.90
C ALA A 262 8.82 -0.98 -14.19
N ALA A 263 7.99 -0.20 -13.50
CA ALA A 263 6.54 -0.30 -13.44
C ALA A 263 5.90 1.09 -13.34
N THR A 264 4.60 1.17 -13.67
CA THR A 264 3.81 2.35 -13.30
C THR A 264 3.29 2.21 -11.88
N VAL A 265 3.50 3.23 -11.06
CA VAL A 265 2.87 3.36 -9.74
C VAL A 265 1.69 4.30 -9.87
N ARG A 266 0.48 3.75 -9.75
CA ARG A 266 -0.77 4.52 -9.78
C ARG A 266 -1.28 4.71 -8.36
N MET A 267 -1.41 5.95 -7.93
CA MET A 267 -1.96 6.31 -6.64
C MET A 267 -3.20 7.17 -6.86
N ASP A 268 -4.33 6.73 -6.34
CA ASP A 268 -5.62 7.39 -6.54
C ASP A 268 -6.32 7.55 -5.18
N ASP A 269 -6.66 8.78 -4.80
CA ASP A 269 -7.33 9.04 -3.53
C ASP A 269 -6.46 8.57 -2.34
N VAL A 270 -5.30 9.21 -2.16
CA VAL A 270 -4.32 8.83 -1.12
C VAL A 270 -4.00 9.96 -0.16
N GLU A 271 -3.74 9.63 1.09
CA GLU A 271 -3.40 10.60 2.14
C GLU A 271 -2.05 10.27 2.78
N PHE A 272 -1.16 11.25 2.83
CA PHE A 272 0.09 11.21 3.57
C PHE A 272 -0.02 12.22 4.71
N ARG A 273 -0.10 11.73 5.94
CA ARG A 273 -0.30 12.56 7.12
C ARG A 273 0.75 12.31 8.18
N ASP A 274 1.36 13.38 8.66
CA ASP A 274 2.25 13.38 9.84
C ASP A 274 3.39 12.35 9.72
N ASN A 275 3.82 12.00 8.50
CA ASN A 275 4.96 11.11 8.31
C ASN A 275 6.25 11.90 8.56
N VAL A 276 7.15 11.33 9.36
CA VAL A 276 8.35 12.01 9.85
C VAL A 276 9.55 11.13 9.56
N VAL A 277 10.26 11.43 8.48
CA VAL A 277 11.38 10.62 8.00
C VAL A 277 12.68 11.19 8.54
N ALA A 278 13.41 10.42 9.35
CA ALA A 278 14.71 10.84 9.90
C ALA A 278 15.86 10.57 8.90
N GLY A 279 16.99 11.26 9.03
CA GLY A 279 18.11 11.11 8.09
C GLY A 279 18.88 9.79 8.17
N ASP A 280 18.70 9.03 9.25
CA ASP A 280 19.21 7.67 9.44
C ASP A 280 18.23 6.59 8.95
N SER A 281 17.03 6.98 8.51
CA SER A 281 16.06 6.06 7.91
C SER A 281 16.60 5.45 6.61
N LEU A 282 16.15 4.23 6.31
CA LEU A 282 16.66 3.21 5.38
C LEU A 282 16.80 3.62 3.88
N ALA A 283 16.76 4.91 3.56
CA ALA A 283 16.73 5.48 2.22
C ALA A 283 18.11 5.84 1.65
N GLU A 284 19.19 5.17 2.06
CA GLU A 284 20.55 5.44 1.55
C GLU A 284 21.01 6.91 1.65
N GLY A 285 20.47 7.68 2.60
CA GLY A 285 20.75 9.11 2.76
C GLY A 285 19.82 10.05 1.98
N ASP A 286 18.73 9.55 1.40
CA ASP A 286 17.71 10.33 0.70
C ASP A 286 16.36 10.37 1.44
N PRO A 287 16.29 11.00 2.62
CA PRO A 287 15.11 10.91 3.45
C PRO A 287 13.95 11.75 2.90
N ALA A 288 12.90 11.07 2.47
CA ALA A 288 11.66 11.65 1.96
C ALA A 288 10.46 10.80 2.38
N VAL A 289 9.26 11.36 2.43
CA VAL A 289 8.04 10.56 2.63
C VAL A 289 7.70 9.77 1.37
N LEU A 290 7.90 10.38 0.21
CA LEU A 290 7.83 9.72 -1.09
C LEU A 290 9.15 9.95 -1.81
N LEU A 291 9.87 8.86 -2.09
CA LEU A 291 11.11 8.87 -2.84
C LEU A 291 10.88 8.32 -4.25
N ALA A 292 10.96 9.19 -5.25
CA ALA A 292 10.89 8.83 -6.66
C ALA A 292 12.27 8.87 -7.30
N ASP A 293 12.75 7.72 -7.77
CA ASP A 293 13.99 7.57 -8.51
C ASP A 293 13.71 7.07 -9.95
N ALA A 294 14.77 6.75 -10.72
CA ALA A 294 14.66 6.25 -12.08
C ALA A 294 13.97 4.88 -12.20
N GLY A 295 13.65 4.20 -11.08
CA GLY A 295 13.08 2.87 -11.08
C GLY A 295 11.65 2.82 -11.62
N ALA A 296 10.80 3.78 -11.25
CA ALA A 296 9.36 3.70 -11.52
C ALA A 296 8.76 5.01 -12.07
N ALA A 297 7.66 4.87 -12.83
CA ALA A 297 6.86 6.01 -13.29
C ALA A 297 5.66 6.24 -12.37
N TRP A 298 5.60 7.39 -11.70
CA TRP A 298 4.56 7.71 -10.70
C TRP A 298 3.42 8.52 -11.32
N ARG A 299 2.18 8.09 -11.05
CA ARG A 299 0.93 8.75 -11.45
C ARG A 299 0.06 8.90 -10.21
N ILE A 300 0.01 10.10 -9.64
CA ILE A 300 -0.63 10.38 -8.36
C ILE A 300 -1.78 11.35 -8.56
N ASN A 301 -3.01 10.92 -8.25
CA ASN A 301 -4.21 11.72 -8.41
C ASN A 301 -4.96 11.84 -7.08
N ARG A 302 -5.59 13.00 -6.85
CA ARG A 302 -6.50 13.23 -5.72
C ARG A 302 -5.84 12.92 -4.37
N ALA A 303 -4.65 13.48 -4.17
CA ALA A 303 -3.82 13.19 -3.00
C ALA A 303 -3.72 14.37 -2.04
N LEU A 304 -3.57 14.07 -0.75
CA LEU A 304 -3.24 15.04 0.29
C LEU A 304 -1.91 14.69 0.93
N PHE A 305 -1.02 15.67 1.00
CA PHE A 305 0.17 15.64 1.85
C PHE A 305 -0.01 16.69 2.93
N VAL A 306 -0.12 16.28 4.19
CA VAL A 306 -0.31 17.20 5.33
C VAL A 306 0.58 16.86 6.52
N GLY A 307 1.20 17.87 7.13
CA GLY A 307 1.96 17.68 8.37
C GLY A 307 3.25 16.87 8.22
N ASN A 308 3.66 16.54 6.98
CA ASN A 308 4.79 15.64 6.77
C ASN A 308 6.14 16.35 6.94
N ARG A 309 7.15 15.58 7.34
CA ARG A 309 8.53 16.02 7.57
C ARG A 309 9.51 15.10 6.82
N GLY A 310 10.14 15.58 5.75
CA GLY A 310 11.27 14.89 5.09
C GLY A 310 12.56 15.01 5.92
N GLY A 311 13.59 14.19 5.73
CA GLY A 311 14.67 14.08 6.74
C GLY A 311 15.84 15.05 6.63
N SER A 312 16.89 14.76 7.40
CA SER A 312 17.99 15.69 7.66
C SER A 312 19.00 15.79 6.52
N GLY A 313 19.42 17.02 6.18
CA GLY A 313 20.42 17.30 5.16
C GLY A 313 20.28 18.73 4.61
N LEU A 314 20.92 19.03 3.48
CA LEU A 314 20.72 20.31 2.76
C LEU A 314 19.39 20.35 1.98
N ASP A 315 18.68 19.22 1.86
CA ASP A 315 17.58 19.04 0.90
C ASP A 315 16.58 17.97 1.41
N GLY A 316 15.61 18.38 2.25
CA GLY A 316 14.73 17.51 3.07
C GLY A 316 13.27 17.43 2.62
N ALA A 317 13.03 17.30 1.31
CA ALA A 317 11.68 17.35 0.75
C ALA A 317 10.78 16.20 1.17
N VAL A 318 9.51 16.49 1.44
CA VAL A 318 8.47 15.47 1.66
C VAL A 318 8.32 14.58 0.43
N VAL A 319 8.25 15.18 -0.75
CA VAL A 319 8.31 14.48 -2.05
C VAL A 319 9.65 14.79 -2.69
N ARG A 320 10.47 13.75 -2.86
CA ARG A 320 11.80 13.88 -3.48
C ARG A 320 11.85 13.15 -4.80
N VAL A 321 12.18 13.88 -5.86
CA VAL A 321 12.25 13.39 -7.24
C VAL A 321 13.71 13.46 -7.70
N LEU A 322 14.35 12.30 -7.89
CA LEU A 322 15.78 12.18 -8.19
C LEU A 322 16.04 12.03 -9.70
N GLY A 323 17.33 12.05 -10.08
CA GLY A 323 17.81 11.81 -11.44
C GLY A 323 17.12 10.63 -12.13
N GLY A 324 16.59 10.88 -13.34
CA GLY A 324 15.91 9.86 -14.17
C GLY A 324 14.45 9.56 -13.77
N ALA A 325 13.95 10.09 -12.66
CA ALA A 325 12.57 9.84 -12.21
C ALA A 325 11.52 10.45 -13.15
N ASN A 326 10.32 9.84 -13.17
CA ASN A 326 9.16 10.31 -13.93
C ASN A 326 7.92 10.37 -13.04
N VAL A 327 7.51 11.58 -12.66
CA VAL A 327 6.40 11.82 -11.73
C VAL A 327 5.37 12.75 -12.37
N VAL A 328 4.10 12.35 -12.31
CA VAL A 328 2.96 13.19 -12.67
C VAL A 328 1.98 13.21 -11.52
N MET A 329 1.63 14.41 -11.06
CA MET A 329 0.67 14.66 -9.99
C MET A 329 -0.49 15.51 -10.50
N ASN A 330 -1.71 15.15 -10.13
CA ASN A 330 -2.93 15.86 -10.54
C ASN A 330 -3.94 15.96 -9.39
N GLN A 331 -4.58 17.11 -9.22
CA GLN A 331 -5.59 17.34 -8.16
C GLN A 331 -5.03 17.05 -6.76
N VAL A 332 -3.89 17.64 -6.44
CA VAL A 332 -3.17 17.35 -5.19
C VAL A 332 -3.13 18.56 -4.27
N THR A 333 -3.31 18.33 -2.97
CA THR A 333 -3.18 19.37 -1.94
C THR A 333 -1.96 19.08 -1.07
N PHE A 334 -1.15 20.11 -0.85
CA PHE A 334 -0.04 20.10 0.09
C PHE A 334 -0.27 21.19 1.14
N ASP A 335 -0.23 20.80 2.41
CA ASP A 335 -0.37 21.72 3.54
C ASP A 335 0.60 21.36 4.66
N ASP A 336 1.16 22.36 5.32
CA ASP A 336 2.06 22.14 6.47
C ASP A 336 3.10 21.03 6.23
N ASN A 337 3.79 21.05 5.10
CA ASN A 337 4.88 20.12 4.80
C ASN A 337 6.22 20.85 4.95
N THR A 338 7.19 20.22 5.61
CA THR A 338 8.54 20.79 5.75
C THR A 338 9.57 19.67 5.92
N PHE A 339 10.81 20.01 6.27
CA PHE A 339 11.83 19.07 6.69
C PHE A 339 11.78 18.81 8.20
N HIS A 340 12.45 17.74 8.63
CA HIS A 340 12.65 17.33 10.01
C HIS A 340 13.44 18.42 10.75
N PRO A 341 13.10 18.81 11.99
CA PRO A 341 13.80 19.88 12.71
C PRO A 341 15.33 19.73 12.80
N ASP A 342 15.84 18.50 12.71
CA ASP A 342 17.27 18.18 12.71
C ASP A 342 17.93 18.33 11.32
N ALA A 343 17.16 18.58 10.27
CA ALA A 343 17.67 19.03 8.98
C ALA A 343 18.22 20.45 9.14
N GLY A 344 19.39 20.72 8.57
CA GLY A 344 19.96 22.08 8.57
C GLY A 344 19.09 23.07 7.77
N SER A 345 19.64 24.26 7.50
CA SER A 345 19.01 25.29 6.67
C SER A 345 18.97 24.90 5.18
N GLY A 346 18.15 23.90 4.85
CA GLY A 346 18.01 23.33 3.52
C GLY A 346 16.91 23.98 2.67
N PHE A 347 16.88 23.62 1.39
CA PHE A 347 15.81 23.99 0.45
C PHE A 347 14.87 22.79 0.22
N GLY A 348 13.73 23.04 -0.43
CA GLY A 348 12.80 21.98 -0.87
C GLY A 348 12.01 21.39 0.28
N HIS A 349 11.04 22.14 0.81
CA HIS A 349 10.22 21.72 1.95
C HIS A 349 9.15 20.70 1.55
N SER A 350 8.21 21.08 0.67
CA SER A 350 7.16 20.18 0.21
C SER A 350 7.65 19.26 -0.92
N ILE A 351 8.23 19.86 -1.97
CA ILE A 351 8.66 19.14 -3.18
C ILE A 351 10.08 19.56 -3.55
N GLY A 352 10.94 18.58 -3.82
CA GLY A 352 12.29 18.78 -4.30
C GLY A 352 12.60 17.92 -5.52
N VAL A 353 12.94 18.56 -6.64
CA VAL A 353 13.36 17.91 -7.88
C VAL A 353 14.87 18.09 -8.06
N TYR A 354 15.61 16.98 -8.02
CA TYR A 354 17.07 16.94 -8.02
C TYR A 354 17.58 16.15 -9.23
N ALA A 355 17.76 16.85 -10.34
CA ALA A 355 18.27 16.30 -11.58
C ALA A 355 19.82 16.29 -11.56
N ASN A 356 20.39 15.41 -10.74
CA ASN A 356 21.83 15.23 -10.57
C ASN A 356 22.46 14.20 -11.53
N SER A 357 21.67 13.69 -12.49
CA SER A 357 22.09 12.72 -13.51
C SER A 357 22.08 13.33 -14.92
N ALA A 358 22.73 12.65 -15.87
CA ALA A 358 22.61 12.96 -17.30
C ALA A 358 21.20 12.65 -17.85
N GLU A 359 20.47 11.73 -17.21
CA GLU A 359 19.09 11.39 -17.57
C GLU A 359 18.12 12.51 -17.17
N ALA A 360 17.10 12.73 -18.00
CA ALA A 360 16.09 13.74 -17.75
C ALA A 360 15.26 13.36 -16.53
N THR A 361 15.06 14.31 -15.62
CA THR A 361 14.17 14.15 -14.47
C THR A 361 12.85 14.85 -14.76
N VAL A 362 11.76 14.11 -14.84
CA VAL A 362 10.45 14.62 -15.27
C VAL A 362 9.53 14.75 -14.07
N PHE A 363 9.02 15.95 -13.83
CA PHE A 363 8.00 16.22 -12.82
C PHE A 363 6.92 17.13 -13.38
N TRP A 364 5.69 16.63 -13.49
CA TRP A 364 4.54 17.41 -13.95
C TRP A 364 3.51 17.54 -12.82
N LEU A 365 3.03 18.75 -12.61
CA LEU A 365 2.03 19.07 -11.61
C LEU A 365 0.85 19.78 -12.28
N PHE A 366 -0.34 19.25 -12.06
CA PHE A 366 -1.59 19.80 -12.57
C PHE A 366 -2.52 20.06 -11.40
N HIS A 367 -3.25 21.17 -11.45
CA HIS A 367 -4.41 21.37 -10.59
C HIS A 367 -4.08 21.16 -9.12
N ALA A 368 -3.00 21.79 -8.64
CA ALA A 368 -2.49 21.56 -7.30
C ALA A 368 -2.67 22.79 -6.40
N THR A 369 -2.94 22.55 -5.13
CA THR A 369 -2.94 23.60 -4.10
C THR A 369 -1.78 23.36 -3.15
N LEU A 370 -0.70 24.12 -3.31
CA LEU A 370 0.48 24.05 -2.45
C LEU A 370 0.45 25.19 -1.44
N ARG A 371 0.58 24.88 -0.14
CA ARG A 371 0.75 25.89 0.91
C ARG A 371 2.02 25.62 1.71
N ALA A 372 2.84 26.65 1.86
CA ALA A 372 4.03 26.63 2.70
C ALA A 372 3.64 26.35 4.16
N ALA A 373 4.48 25.59 4.86
CA ALA A 373 4.23 25.31 6.27
C ALA A 373 4.21 26.60 7.12
N PRO A 374 3.21 26.79 7.99
CA PRO A 374 3.10 27.99 8.82
C PRO A 374 4.24 28.12 9.84
N SER A 375 4.95 27.02 10.13
CA SER A 375 6.14 27.04 10.98
C SER A 375 7.37 27.64 10.29
N LEU A 376 7.34 27.87 8.97
CA LEU A 376 8.47 28.42 8.24
C LEU A 376 8.56 29.94 8.41
N PRO A 377 9.76 30.51 8.59
CA PRO A 377 9.96 31.94 8.52
C PRO A 377 9.44 32.51 7.20
N ALA A 378 8.82 33.69 7.27
CA ALA A 378 8.37 34.40 6.07
C ALA A 378 9.55 34.63 5.10
N GLY A 379 9.34 34.37 3.81
CA GLY A 379 10.37 34.52 2.78
C GLY A 379 11.40 33.38 2.72
N THR A 380 11.19 32.27 3.43
CA THR A 380 12.01 31.06 3.28
C THR A 380 11.98 30.60 1.83
N GLN A 381 13.13 30.66 1.13
CA GLN A 381 13.23 30.25 -0.27
C GLN A 381 12.96 28.75 -0.46
N GLY A 382 12.20 28.39 -1.49
CA GLY A 382 11.89 27.00 -1.79
C GLY A 382 10.95 26.35 -0.78
N SER A 383 10.14 27.17 -0.09
CA SER A 383 9.17 26.73 0.92
C SER A 383 8.09 25.78 0.41
N VAL A 384 7.94 25.64 -0.91
CA VAL A 384 7.02 24.66 -1.52
C VAL A 384 7.68 23.85 -2.63
N LEU A 385 8.49 24.47 -3.49
CA LEU A 385 9.13 23.79 -4.61
C LEU A 385 10.60 24.16 -4.71
N THR A 386 11.46 23.17 -4.91
CA THR A 386 12.87 23.38 -5.26
C THR A 386 13.23 22.55 -6.48
N VAL A 387 13.96 23.16 -7.42
CA VAL A 387 14.44 22.49 -8.64
C VAL A 387 15.94 22.71 -8.78
N ARG A 388 16.69 21.61 -8.88
CA ARG A 388 18.14 21.60 -9.04
C ARG A 388 18.54 20.77 -10.25
N GLY A 389 19.51 21.26 -11.03
CA GLY A 389 20.10 20.53 -12.16
C GLY A 389 19.47 20.86 -13.52
N GLY A 390 20.32 21.07 -14.54
CA GLY A 390 19.89 21.47 -15.89
C GLY A 390 19.17 20.39 -16.71
N THR A 391 19.14 19.14 -16.24
CA THR A 391 18.38 18.03 -16.85
C THR A 391 16.96 17.90 -16.26
N ALA A 392 16.56 18.80 -15.37
CA ALA A 392 15.21 18.85 -14.83
C ALA A 392 14.19 19.36 -15.87
N ASN A 393 13.11 18.60 -16.08
CA ASN A 393 11.96 18.95 -16.90
C ASN A 393 10.73 19.07 -15.99
N VAL A 394 10.67 20.20 -15.28
CA VAL A 394 9.61 20.51 -14.33
C VAL A 394 8.53 21.33 -15.02
N ARG A 395 7.27 20.87 -14.94
CA ARG A 395 6.13 21.56 -15.53
C ARG A 395 5.00 21.72 -14.53
N VAL A 396 4.38 22.90 -14.50
CA VAL A 396 3.32 23.20 -13.53
C VAL A 396 2.17 23.90 -14.26
N PHE A 397 0.95 23.41 -14.08
CA PHE A 397 -0.22 23.92 -14.78
C PHE A 397 -1.41 24.09 -13.85
N ASN A 398 -2.16 25.19 -14.04
CA ASN A 398 -3.41 25.46 -13.33
C ASN A 398 -3.32 25.23 -11.81
N SER A 399 -2.18 25.58 -11.19
CA SER A 399 -1.87 25.28 -9.79
C SER A 399 -1.64 26.56 -8.98
N LEU A 400 -2.03 26.51 -7.70
CA LEU A 400 -1.70 27.53 -6.70
C LEU A 400 -0.39 27.16 -6.00
N VAL A 401 0.56 28.08 -6.03
CA VAL A 401 1.81 28.07 -5.28
C VAL A 401 1.73 29.13 -4.18
N HIS A 402 1.16 28.78 -3.02
CA HIS A 402 1.10 29.66 -1.85
C HIS A 402 2.38 29.48 -1.00
N GLY A 403 3.46 30.08 -1.45
CA GLY A 403 4.80 29.94 -0.90
C GLY A 403 5.85 30.44 -1.89
N SER A 404 7.06 29.88 -1.86
CA SER A 404 8.15 30.29 -2.75
C SER A 404 8.86 29.10 -3.39
N CYS A 405 9.45 29.35 -4.56
CA CYS A 405 10.31 28.43 -5.26
C CYS A 405 11.80 28.74 -5.02
N ALA A 406 12.66 27.74 -5.26
CA ALA A 406 14.11 27.93 -5.33
C ALA A 406 14.73 27.12 -6.49
N PHE A 407 15.61 27.78 -7.24
CA PHE A 407 16.25 27.23 -8.44
C PHE A 407 17.77 27.26 -8.32
N GLY A 408 18.45 26.24 -8.85
CA GLY A 408 19.91 26.14 -8.75
C GLY A 408 20.50 25.08 -9.67
N GLY A 409 21.80 25.15 -9.92
CA GLY A 409 22.50 24.17 -10.78
C GLY A 409 21.92 24.07 -12.20
N GLY A 410 21.33 25.15 -12.72
CA GLY A 410 20.66 25.19 -14.03
C GLY A 410 19.22 24.69 -14.05
N GLY A 411 18.67 24.27 -12.90
CA GLY A 411 17.24 23.90 -12.80
C GLY A 411 16.33 25.11 -12.96
N VAL A 412 15.22 24.93 -13.67
CA VAL A 412 14.18 25.93 -13.94
C VAL A 412 12.81 25.24 -14.05
N LEU A 413 11.72 26.01 -14.05
CA LEU A 413 10.46 25.53 -14.61
C LEU A 413 10.59 25.52 -16.13
N PHE A 414 10.51 24.33 -16.72
CA PHE A 414 10.59 24.17 -18.18
C PHE A 414 9.35 24.75 -18.87
N GLN A 415 8.19 24.59 -18.25
CA GLN A 415 6.94 25.15 -18.73
C GLN A 415 6.01 25.41 -17.54
N ALA A 416 5.38 26.58 -17.52
CA ALA A 416 4.36 26.90 -16.54
C ALA A 416 3.28 27.76 -17.16
N GLU A 417 2.01 27.40 -16.97
CA GLU A 417 0.88 28.13 -17.53
C GLU A 417 -0.36 28.03 -16.64
N GLY A 418 -1.07 29.15 -16.44
CA GLY A 418 -2.30 29.21 -15.65
C GLY A 418 -2.12 29.06 -14.15
N ASN A 419 -0.91 29.30 -13.63
CA ASN A 419 -0.64 29.18 -12.20
C ASN A 419 -0.80 30.53 -11.48
N ILE A 420 -0.99 30.46 -10.16
CA ILE A 420 -0.86 31.61 -9.25
C ILE A 420 0.32 31.37 -8.31
N GLU A 421 1.22 32.34 -8.20
CA GLU A 421 2.16 32.44 -7.08
C GLU A 421 1.69 33.49 -6.07
N SER A 422 1.70 33.12 -4.78
CA SER A 422 1.32 34.02 -3.70
C SER A 422 2.13 33.76 -2.42
N PRO A 423 2.64 34.81 -1.75
CA PRO A 423 3.01 36.10 -2.34
C PRO A 423 4.27 35.95 -3.21
N GLY A 424 4.55 36.95 -4.04
CA GLY A 424 5.85 37.09 -4.70
C GLY A 424 5.89 36.55 -6.14
N ASP A 425 7.10 36.61 -6.70
CA ASP A 425 7.48 36.09 -8.02
C ASP A 425 8.86 35.43 -7.89
N THR A 426 8.89 34.26 -7.28
CA THR A 426 10.10 33.45 -7.04
C THR A 426 10.13 32.20 -7.90
N CYS A 427 9.01 31.81 -8.49
CA CYS A 427 8.88 30.63 -9.34
C CYS A 427 9.26 30.89 -10.79
N GLY A 428 9.57 32.15 -11.17
CA GLY A 428 9.97 32.50 -12.52
C GLY A 428 8.85 32.27 -13.52
N LEU A 429 7.61 32.55 -13.11
CA LEU A 429 6.44 32.38 -13.95
C LEU A 429 6.36 33.52 -14.96
N ASP A 430 5.98 33.19 -16.20
CA ASP A 430 5.82 34.20 -17.26
C ASP A 430 4.41 34.81 -17.25
N GLY A 431 4.12 35.69 -18.23
CA GLY A 431 2.83 36.38 -18.35
C GLY A 431 1.62 35.48 -18.65
N SER A 432 1.79 34.16 -18.80
CA SER A 432 0.68 33.20 -18.87
C SER A 432 0.16 32.78 -17.47
N ASN A 433 0.80 33.29 -16.42
CA ASN A 433 0.53 33.03 -15.01
C ASN A 433 0.27 34.35 -14.26
N GLU A 434 -0.16 34.23 -13.01
CA GLU A 434 -0.27 35.37 -12.09
C GLU A 434 0.77 35.24 -10.97
N VAL A 435 1.48 36.33 -10.71
CA VAL A 435 2.48 36.45 -9.64
C VAL A 435 2.15 37.67 -8.78
N ASP A 436 2.81 37.80 -7.63
CA ASP A 436 2.59 38.88 -6.67
C ASP A 436 1.12 39.00 -6.19
N VAL A 437 0.35 37.92 -6.30
CA VAL A 437 -1.03 37.88 -5.80
C VAL A 437 -0.99 37.96 -4.28
N ALA A 438 -1.66 38.96 -3.70
CA ALA A 438 -1.67 39.11 -2.25
C ALA A 438 -2.41 37.93 -1.61
N PRO A 439 -1.93 37.33 -0.50
CA PRO A 439 -2.56 36.16 0.11
C PRO A 439 -4.05 36.33 0.44
N ILE A 440 -4.47 37.56 0.73
CA ILE A 440 -5.88 37.88 0.98
C ILE A 440 -6.76 37.68 -0.27
N GLN A 441 -6.24 37.90 -1.48
CA GLN A 441 -6.99 37.76 -2.75
C GLN A 441 -7.26 36.30 -3.10
N LEU A 442 -6.51 35.36 -2.52
CA LEU A 442 -6.78 33.93 -2.70
C LEU A 442 -8.13 33.52 -2.11
N HIS A 443 -8.64 34.27 -1.11
CA HIS A 443 -9.86 33.95 -0.36
C HIS A 443 -9.98 32.44 -0.04
N LEU A 444 -8.86 31.84 0.36
CA LEU A 444 -8.77 30.41 0.60
C LEU A 444 -9.43 30.08 1.95
N GLY A 445 -10.40 29.15 1.94
CA GLY A 445 -11.00 28.63 3.17
C GLY A 445 -10.00 27.88 4.06
N ALA A 446 -10.49 27.25 5.12
CA ALA A 446 -9.68 26.32 5.92
C ALA A 446 -9.48 24.99 5.18
N LEU A 447 -8.35 24.32 5.43
CA LEU A 447 -8.19 22.92 5.07
C LEU A 447 -9.23 22.11 5.85
N GLY A 448 -10.10 21.39 5.16
CA GLY A 448 -11.18 20.65 5.80
C GLY A 448 -11.82 19.63 4.90
N ASP A 449 -12.80 18.92 5.45
CA ASP A 449 -13.67 18.06 4.69
C ASP A 449 -14.66 18.90 3.89
N HIS A 450 -14.47 18.92 2.57
CA HIS A 450 -15.36 19.58 1.61
C HIS A 450 -15.98 18.57 0.65
N GLY A 451 -16.04 17.30 1.05
CA GLY A 451 -16.35 16.14 0.20
C GLY A 451 -15.09 15.44 -0.34
N GLY A 452 -15.24 14.17 -0.74
CA GLY A 452 -14.16 13.35 -1.27
C GLY A 452 -13.39 12.54 -0.22
N PHE A 453 -12.31 11.88 -0.64
CA PHE A 453 -11.50 11.01 0.25
C PHE A 453 -10.53 11.79 1.15
N THR A 454 -10.06 12.95 0.69
CA THR A 454 -9.04 13.76 1.36
C THR A 454 -9.56 15.18 1.65
N HIS A 455 -9.01 15.80 2.69
CA HIS A 455 -9.28 17.22 2.95
C HIS A 455 -8.70 18.11 1.85
N THR A 456 -9.37 19.24 1.61
CA THR A 456 -9.01 20.19 0.55
C THR A 456 -9.16 21.64 1.02
N TYR A 457 -8.71 22.57 0.18
CA TYR A 457 -9.03 23.98 0.32
C TYR A 457 -10.13 24.36 -0.67
N LEU A 458 -11.21 24.97 -0.18
CA LEU A 458 -12.27 25.50 -1.02
C LEU A 458 -12.09 27.02 -1.19
N PRO A 459 -11.86 27.51 -2.42
CA PRO A 459 -11.87 28.95 -2.70
C PRO A 459 -13.24 29.56 -2.41
N ALA A 460 -13.28 30.69 -1.71
CA ALA A 460 -14.52 31.42 -1.48
C ALA A 460 -14.84 32.37 -2.65
N LEU A 461 -16.10 32.84 -2.70
CA LEU A 461 -16.57 33.78 -3.72
C LEU A 461 -15.65 35.01 -3.83
N GLY A 462 -15.27 35.35 -5.07
CA GLY A 462 -14.36 36.45 -5.37
C GLY A 462 -12.87 36.12 -5.19
N SER A 463 -12.52 34.84 -4.96
CA SER A 463 -11.14 34.38 -5.03
C SER A 463 -10.54 34.64 -6.41
N ALA A 464 -9.26 35.04 -6.44
CA ALA A 464 -8.48 35.11 -7.68
C ALA A 464 -8.26 33.74 -8.35
N MET A 465 -8.59 32.63 -7.69
CA MET A 465 -8.43 31.28 -8.23
C MET A 465 -9.61 30.86 -9.12
N ILE A 466 -10.77 31.50 -8.96
CA ILE A 466 -12.02 31.06 -9.57
C ILE A 466 -12.07 31.47 -11.04
N ASP A 467 -12.36 30.50 -11.91
CA ASP A 467 -12.48 30.63 -13.37
C ASP A 467 -11.24 31.24 -14.07
N GLN A 468 -10.07 31.21 -13.44
CA GLN A 468 -8.83 31.80 -13.98
C GLN A 468 -7.90 30.80 -14.66
N ALA A 469 -8.19 29.50 -14.55
CA ALA A 469 -7.30 28.48 -15.06
C ALA A 469 -7.32 28.43 -16.59
N LYS A 470 -6.23 28.00 -17.23
CA LYS A 470 -6.22 27.90 -18.69
C LYS A 470 -7.04 26.70 -19.15
N ALA A 471 -8.01 26.96 -20.05
CA ALA A 471 -8.91 25.96 -20.61
C ALA A 471 -8.20 24.73 -21.21
N THR A 472 -7.04 24.92 -21.84
CA THR A 472 -6.22 23.83 -22.41
C THR A 472 -5.89 22.75 -21.37
N TRP A 473 -5.65 23.15 -20.11
CA TRP A 473 -5.26 22.23 -19.04
C TRP A 473 -6.43 21.78 -18.16
N CYS A 474 -7.59 22.45 -18.25
CA CYS A 474 -8.81 22.02 -17.57
C CYS A 474 -9.30 20.65 -18.06
N LEU A 475 -9.18 20.37 -19.36
CA LEU A 475 -9.62 19.11 -19.96
C LEU A 475 -8.70 17.92 -19.62
N PHE A 476 -7.57 18.16 -18.97
CA PHE A 476 -6.66 17.08 -18.56
C PHE A 476 -7.27 16.20 -17.47
N ALA A 477 -8.23 16.73 -16.70
CA ALA A 477 -9.00 15.94 -15.75
C ALA A 477 -10.42 16.49 -15.59
N ALA A 478 -11.40 15.66 -15.93
CA ALA A 478 -12.83 16.03 -15.89
C ALA A 478 -13.42 16.14 -14.48
N LEU A 479 -12.62 15.80 -13.46
CA LEU A 479 -13.01 15.85 -12.06
C LEU A 479 -12.05 16.74 -11.27
N ASP A 480 -12.36 17.07 -10.02
CA ASP A 480 -11.45 17.70 -9.06
C ASP A 480 -10.96 16.70 -8.00
N GLN A 481 -10.23 17.16 -6.98
CA GLN A 481 -9.71 16.30 -5.89
C GLN A 481 -10.80 15.52 -5.15
N ARG A 482 -12.04 16.01 -5.15
CA ARG A 482 -13.18 15.44 -4.45
C ARG A 482 -14.00 14.52 -5.33
N ARG A 483 -13.59 14.35 -6.60
CA ARG A 483 -14.36 13.72 -7.68
C ARG A 483 -15.61 14.51 -8.08
N HIS A 484 -15.60 15.84 -7.93
CA HIS A 484 -16.67 16.70 -8.47
C HIS A 484 -16.30 17.12 -9.90
N LEU A 485 -17.30 17.44 -10.74
CA LEU A 485 -17.07 17.84 -12.14
C LEU A 485 -16.16 19.07 -12.26
N ARG A 486 -15.33 19.08 -13.32
CA ARG A 486 -14.44 20.17 -13.71
C ARG A 486 -14.35 20.30 -15.24
N PRO A 487 -14.52 21.50 -15.83
CA PRO A 487 -15.05 22.72 -15.20
C PRO A 487 -16.54 22.59 -14.89
N VAL A 488 -17.06 23.50 -14.07
CA VAL A 488 -18.51 23.63 -13.83
C VAL A 488 -19.09 24.68 -14.79
N ASP A 489 -20.35 24.49 -15.21
CA ASP A 489 -21.14 25.45 -15.99
C ASP A 489 -20.59 25.88 -17.38
N GLY A 490 -19.58 25.19 -17.90
CA GLY A 490 -19.00 25.50 -19.22
C GLY A 490 -18.08 26.72 -19.22
N GLU A 491 -17.67 27.19 -18.05
CA GLU A 491 -16.66 28.23 -17.87
C GLU A 491 -15.23 27.64 -17.84
N SER A 492 -14.23 28.49 -17.60
CA SER A 492 -12.86 28.01 -17.34
C SER A 492 -12.81 27.35 -15.97
N CYS A 493 -12.02 26.30 -15.77
CA CYS A 493 -11.92 25.69 -14.45
C CYS A 493 -11.18 26.59 -13.46
N ASP A 494 -11.23 26.21 -12.19
CA ASP A 494 -10.50 26.87 -11.12
C ASP A 494 -9.03 26.47 -11.09
N ILE A 495 -8.19 27.41 -10.65
CA ILE A 495 -6.79 27.14 -10.34
C ILE A 495 -6.71 26.36 -9.02
N GLY A 496 -5.97 25.26 -9.01
CA GLY A 496 -5.77 24.43 -7.83
C GLY A 496 -6.58 23.13 -7.83
N ALA A 497 -6.62 22.47 -6.68
CA ALA A 497 -7.09 21.09 -6.58
C ALA A 497 -8.61 20.91 -6.57
N VAL A 498 -9.35 22.00 -6.34
CA VAL A 498 -10.81 21.98 -6.17
C VAL A 498 -11.47 22.93 -7.16
N GLU A 499 -12.64 22.52 -7.64
CA GLU A 499 -13.55 23.36 -8.42
C GLU A 499 -14.66 23.92 -7.50
N ALA A 500 -14.70 25.23 -7.32
CA ALA A 500 -15.72 25.92 -6.55
C ALA A 500 -17.10 25.78 -7.24
N GLY A 501 -18.16 25.70 -6.45
CA GLY A 501 -19.52 25.53 -6.97
C GLY A 501 -19.82 24.17 -7.59
N ALA A 502 -18.84 23.27 -7.71
CA ALA A 502 -19.04 21.96 -8.33
C ALA A 502 -20.02 21.08 -7.54
N PRO A 503 -21.11 20.61 -8.17
CA PRO A 503 -22.00 19.64 -7.55
C PRO A 503 -21.23 18.33 -7.35
N SER A 504 -21.55 17.60 -6.27
CA SER A 504 -21.02 16.26 -6.10
C SER A 504 -21.54 15.36 -7.22
N ASP A 505 -20.66 14.61 -7.88
CA ASP A 505 -21.04 13.56 -8.85
C ASP A 505 -21.57 12.30 -8.12
N SER A 506 -22.14 12.50 -6.92
CA SER A 506 -22.54 11.44 -6.00
C SER A 506 -23.87 10.78 -6.39
N LEU A 507 -24.41 11.07 -7.58
CA LEU A 507 -25.56 10.30 -8.09
C LEU A 507 -25.17 8.83 -8.39
N PHE A 508 -23.87 8.51 -8.50
CA PHE A 508 -23.34 7.16 -8.74
C PHE A 508 -22.14 6.76 -7.84
N ALA A 509 -21.87 7.50 -6.75
CA ALA A 509 -20.69 7.25 -5.89
C ALA A 509 -20.81 6.03 -4.94
N ASP A 510 -21.77 5.13 -5.14
CA ASP A 510 -21.99 3.94 -4.31
C ASP A 510 -21.16 2.72 -4.75
N GLY A 511 -20.15 2.91 -5.59
CA GLY A 511 -19.17 1.87 -5.93
C GLY A 511 -19.62 0.91 -7.03
N PHE A 512 -20.57 1.32 -7.89
CA PHE A 512 -20.92 0.58 -9.11
C PHE A 512 -20.07 0.94 -10.35
N ASP A 513 -19.16 1.90 -10.25
CA ASP A 513 -18.17 2.16 -11.29
C ASP A 513 -16.94 1.25 -11.09
N VAL A 514 -16.90 0.21 -11.93
CA VAL A 514 -15.90 -0.87 -12.07
C VAL A 514 -14.44 -0.41 -12.17
#